data_AF-A0A9C8K968-F1
#
_entry.id   AF-A0A9C8K968-F1
#
_cell.length_a   1.000
_cell.length_b   1.000
_cell.length_c   1.000
_cell.angle_alpha   90.00
_cell.angle_beta   90.00
_cell.angle_gamma   90.00
#
_symmetry.space_group_name_H-M   'P 1'
#
loop_
_entity.id
_entity.type
_entity.pdbx_description
1 polymer ?
#
loop_
_entity_poly.entity_id
_entity_poly.type
_entity_poly.pdbx_seq_one_letter_code
_entity_poly.pdbx_strand_id
1 'polypeptide(L)'
;MDKVTITDVIKAQRGWFSNENKVFFGDKVYDVNKGGRSEKHYLVRLTQAWTDMFDGKPKDHFRVNELDQETLKIGKLLDDIFLTVADLDAWLRKN
;
A
#
# COMPACT_ATOMS: atom_id res chain seq x y z
N MET A 1 1.80 -10.43 18.34
CA MET A 1 1.65 -9.03 17.93
C MET A 1 0.19 -8.82 17.59
N ASP A 2 -0.44 -7.86 18.25
CA ASP A 2 -1.83 -7.49 17.96
C ASP A 2 -1.99 -7.14 16.48
N LYS A 3 -3.19 -7.36 15.93
CA LYS A 3 -3.51 -7.06 14.54
C LYS A 3 -3.32 -5.55 14.31
N VAL A 4 -2.28 -5.15 13.56
CA VAL A 4 -2.09 -3.76 13.14
C VAL A 4 -3.23 -3.39 12.19
N THR A 5 -3.86 -2.24 12.43
CA THR A 5 -4.96 -1.74 11.60
C THR A 5 -4.54 -0.51 10.81
N ILE A 6 -5.29 -0.21 9.74
CA ILE A 6 -5.11 1.05 9.01
C ILE A 6 -5.26 2.28 9.91
N THR A 7 -6.13 2.21 10.92
CA THR A 7 -6.33 3.28 11.90
C THR A 7 -5.04 3.58 12.68
N ASP A 8 -4.22 2.58 12.97
CA ASP A 8 -2.96 2.75 13.70
C ASP A 8 -1.92 3.45 12.83
N VAL A 9 -1.82 3.06 11.56
CA VAL A 9 -0.95 3.72 10.57
C VAL A 9 -1.37 5.17 10.34
N ILE A 10 -2.68 5.44 10.23
CA ILE A 10 -3.22 6.80 10.11
C ILE A 10 -2.83 7.64 11.32
N LYS A 11 -2.93 7.10 12.54
CA LYS A 11 -2.52 7.83 13.76
C LYS A 11 -1.04 8.18 13.75
N ALA A 12 -0.17 7.28 13.26
CA ALA A 12 1.27 7.49 13.20
C ALA A 12 1.67 8.59 12.19
N GLN A 13 0.90 8.78 11.11
CA GLN A 13 1.26 9.71 10.04
C GLN A 13 0.05 10.35 9.33
N ARG A 14 -0.81 11.03 10.10
CA ARG A 14 -2.09 11.60 9.60
C ARG A 14 -1.95 12.43 8.33
N GLY A 15 -0.88 13.22 8.20
CA GLY A 15 -0.66 14.08 7.03
C GLY A 15 -0.58 13.31 5.71
N TRP A 16 -0.08 12.06 5.73
CA TRP A 16 -0.04 11.21 4.53
C TRP A 16 -1.43 10.87 4.01
N PHE A 17 -2.41 10.72 4.90
CA PHE A 17 -3.79 10.32 4.59
C PHE A 17 -4.74 11.52 4.43
N SER A 18 -4.20 12.72 4.23
CA SER A 18 -4.98 13.91 3.89
C SER A 18 -5.69 13.74 2.54
N ASN A 19 -6.78 14.48 2.34
CA ASN A 19 -7.52 14.43 1.07
C ASN A 19 -6.63 14.90 -0.10
N GLU A 20 -5.79 15.90 0.15
CA GLU A 20 -4.83 16.45 -0.80
C GLU A 20 -3.86 15.37 -1.27
N ASN A 21 -3.25 14.62 -0.34
CA ASN A 21 -2.34 13.52 -0.69
C ASN A 21 -3.07 12.35 -1.35
N LYS A 22 -4.29 12.03 -0.90
CA LYS A 22 -5.11 11.00 -1.53
C LYS A 22 -5.37 11.30 -3.01
N VAL A 23 -5.70 12.55 -3.34
CA VAL A 23 -5.88 13.01 -4.72
C VAL A 23 -4.56 12.99 -5.48
N PHE A 24 -3.47 13.48 -4.88
CA PHE A 24 -2.16 13.52 -5.51
C PHE A 24 -1.64 12.13 -5.91
N PHE A 25 -1.75 11.16 -5.00
CA PHE A 25 -1.32 9.79 -5.28
C PHE A 25 -2.32 8.99 -6.12
N GLY A 26 -3.58 9.44 -6.23
CA GLY A 26 -4.65 8.67 -6.87
C GLY A 26 -5.13 7.49 -6.02
N ASP A 27 -4.93 7.55 -4.70
CA ASP A 27 -5.25 6.47 -3.78
C ASP A 27 -6.78 6.40 -3.54
N LYS A 28 -7.35 5.20 -3.67
CA LYS A 28 -8.78 4.94 -3.48
C LYS A 28 -9.05 4.32 -2.12
N VAL A 29 -8.29 3.27 -1.80
CA VAL A 29 -8.45 2.43 -0.62
C VAL A 29 -7.08 2.16 0.00
N TYR A 30 -7.05 2.07 1.33
CA TYR A 30 -5.87 1.67 2.10
C TYR A 30 -6.20 0.44 2.93
N ASP A 31 -5.22 -0.46 3.05
CA ASP A 31 -5.29 -1.61 3.94
C ASP A 31 -3.91 -1.90 4.54
N VAL A 32 -3.87 -2.66 5.63
CA VAL A 32 -2.63 -3.14 6.24
C VAL A 32 -2.62 -4.65 6.19
N ASN A 33 -1.68 -5.19 5.43
CA ASN A 33 -1.49 -6.62 5.28
C ASN A 33 -0.18 -7.07 5.90
N LYS A 34 -0.17 -8.30 6.41
CA LYS A 34 1.02 -8.92 6.99
C LYS A 34 1.63 -9.90 5.98
N GLY A 35 2.93 -9.79 5.76
CA GLY A 35 3.70 -10.76 4.99
C GLY A 35 3.73 -12.10 5.70
N GLY A 36 3.39 -13.18 5.00
CA GLY A 36 3.27 -14.52 5.58
C GLY A 36 4.61 -15.15 5.96
N ARG A 37 5.70 -14.76 5.31
CA ARG A 37 7.05 -15.25 5.59
C ARG A 37 7.88 -14.30 6.44
N SER A 38 7.86 -13.00 6.15
CA SER A 38 8.65 -12.04 6.94
C SER A 38 7.95 -11.60 8.22
N GLU A 39 6.66 -11.91 8.37
CA GLU A 39 5.81 -11.46 9.48
C GLU A 39 5.72 -9.92 9.62
N LYS A 40 6.14 -9.17 8.58
CA LYS A 40 6.13 -7.70 8.58
C LYS A 40 4.78 -7.17 8.12
N HIS A 41 4.40 -6.02 8.63
CA HIS A 41 3.23 -5.28 8.15
C HIS A 41 3.62 -4.36 6.99
N TYR A 42 2.73 -4.29 6.01
CA TYR A 42 2.84 -3.46 4.82
C TYR A 42 1.58 -2.63 4.65
N LEU A 43 1.74 -1.39 4.19
CA LEU A 43 0.62 -0.57 3.74
C LEU A 43 0.32 -0.93 2.28
N VAL A 44 -0.88 -1.43 2.03
CA VAL A 44 -1.40 -1.69 0.70
C VAL A 44 -2.30 -0.55 0.29
N ARG A 45 -2.10 -0.04 -0.92
CA ARG A 45 -2.84 1.07 -1.49
C ARG A 45 -3.43 0.65 -2.82
N LEU A 46 -4.74 0.75 -2.97
CA LEU A 46 -5.37 0.67 -4.29
C LEU A 46 -5.28 2.05 -4.92
N THR A 47 -4.55 2.16 -6.02
CA THR A 47 -4.22 3.42 -6.68
C THR A 47 -4.73 3.41 -8.11
N GLN A 48 -5.30 4.52 -8.57
CA GLN A 48 -5.64 4.75 -9.97
C GLN A 48 -4.63 5.69 -10.60
N ALA A 49 -3.69 5.15 -11.36
CA ALA A 49 -2.71 5.94 -12.08
C ALA A 49 -2.33 5.30 -13.42
N TRP A 50 -1.58 6.04 -14.22
CA TRP A 50 -0.98 5.53 -15.45
C TRP A 50 0.11 4.53 -15.10
N THR A 51 -0.05 3.28 -15.53
CA THR A 51 0.98 2.24 -15.39
C THR A 51 1.96 2.24 -16.56
N ASP A 52 1.51 2.74 -17.72
CA ASP A 52 2.32 3.04 -18.89
C ASP A 52 1.68 4.18 -19.70
N MET A 53 2.38 4.64 -20.74
CA MET A 53 1.92 5.72 -21.62
C MET A 53 1.07 5.24 -22.81
N PHE A 54 0.87 3.94 -22.96
CA PHE A 54 0.34 3.33 -24.20
C PHE A 54 -1.13 2.92 -24.07
N ASP A 55 -1.60 2.61 -22.87
CA ASP A 55 -2.95 2.09 -22.62
C ASP A 55 -4.07 3.15 -22.69
N GLY A 56 -3.73 4.43 -22.87
CA GLY A 56 -4.69 5.51 -23.11
C GLY A 56 -5.64 5.84 -21.95
N LYS A 57 -5.53 5.15 -20.80
CA LYS A 57 -6.29 5.44 -19.58
C LYS A 57 -5.56 5.02 -18.30
N PRO A 58 -5.76 5.73 -17.17
CA PRO A 58 -5.34 5.26 -15.85
C PRO A 58 -5.98 3.90 -15.49
N LYS A 59 -5.23 3.04 -14.83
CA LYS A 59 -5.68 1.73 -14.37
C LYS A 59 -5.56 1.62 -12.86
N ASP A 60 -6.48 0.85 -12.29
CA ASP A 60 -6.41 0.47 -10.88
C ASP A 60 -5.34 -0.59 -10.69
N HIS A 61 -4.47 -0.38 -9.72
CA HIS A 61 -3.42 -1.31 -9.33
C HIS A 61 -3.08 -1.13 -7.85
N PHE A 62 -2.45 -2.14 -7.26
CA PHE A 62 -1.98 -2.05 -5.89
C PHE A 62 -0.53 -1.59 -5.85
N ARG A 63 -0.26 -0.65 -4.94
CA ARG A 63 1.07 -0.19 -4.54
C ARG A 63 1.28 -0.58 -3.08
N VAL A 64 2.51 -0.99 -2.76
CA VAL A 64 2.86 -1.48 -1.43
C VAL A 64 3.98 -0.63 -0.86
N ASN A 65 3.77 -0.10 0.34
CA ASN A 65 4.79 0.55 1.11
C ASN A 65 5.19 -0.35 2.28
N GLU A 66 6.48 -0.39 2.58
CA GLU A 66 6.94 -0.93 3.86
C GLU A 66 6.40 -0.07 5.00
N LEU A 67 6.14 -0.69 6.15
CA LEU A 67 5.92 0.03 7.40
C LEU A 67 7.13 -0.18 8.29
N ASP A 68 7.49 0.87 9.03
CA ASP A 68 8.35 0.69 10.19
C ASP A 68 7.61 -0.15 11.24
N GLN A 69 8.21 -1.27 11.68
CA GLN A 69 7.50 -2.28 12.48
C GLN A 69 7.27 -1.85 13.94
N GLU A 70 7.93 -0.78 14.38
CA GLU A 70 7.81 -0.24 15.74
C GLU A 70 6.96 1.03 15.77
N THR A 71 7.18 1.92 14.79
CA THR A 71 6.56 3.25 14.74
C THR A 71 5.38 3.35 13.78
N LEU A 72 5.19 2.35 12.90
CA LEU A 72 4.18 2.32 11.85
C LEU A 72 4.26 3.49 10.85
N LYS A 73 5.40 4.18 10.80
CA LYS A 73 5.66 5.20 9.78
C LYS A 73 5.78 4.54 8.41
N ILE A 74 5.24 5.22 7.40
CA ILE A 74 5.26 4.74 6.03
C ILE A 74 6.69 4.88 5.50
N GLY A 75 7.26 3.73 5.14
CA GLY A 75 8.60 3.60 4.59
C GLY A 75 8.59 3.55 3.07
N LYS A 76 9.59 2.84 2.53
CA LYS A 76 9.87 2.78 1.10
C LYS A 76 8.67 2.21 0.32
N LEU A 77 8.36 2.83 -0.81
CA LEU A 77 7.48 2.28 -1.83
C LEU A 77 8.22 1.18 -2.59
N LEU A 78 7.63 -0.01 -2.65
CA LEU A 78 8.17 -1.12 -3.42
C LEU A 78 8.09 -0.83 -4.91
N ASP A 79 9.10 -1.27 -5.65
CA ASP A 79 9.20 -1.08 -7.10
C ASP A 79 8.46 -2.18 -7.88
N ASP A 80 7.28 -2.54 -7.36
CA ASP A 80 6.38 -3.52 -7.94
C ASP A 80 5.00 -2.89 -8.13
N ILE A 81 4.30 -3.33 -9.17
CA ILE A 81 2.90 -2.97 -9.43
C ILE A 81 2.12 -4.27 -9.49
N PHE A 82 1.09 -4.40 -8.65
CA PHE A 82 0.22 -5.58 -8.65
C PHE A 82 -1.11 -5.22 -9.31
N LEU A 83 -1.41 -5.85 -10.44
CA LEU A 83 -2.63 -5.55 -11.20
C LEU A 83 -3.86 -6.27 -10.64
N THR A 84 -3.64 -7.35 -9.89
CA THR A 84 -4.72 -8.15 -9.28
C THR A 84 -4.46 -8.40 -7.80
N VAL A 85 -5.54 -8.70 -7.06
CA VAL A 85 -5.44 -9.16 -5.67
C VAL A 85 -4.64 -10.46 -5.57
N ALA A 86 -4.75 -11.34 -6.56
CA ALA A 86 -4.02 -12.62 -6.58
C ALA A 86 -2.50 -12.41 -6.66
N ASP A 87 -2.04 -11.44 -7.47
CA ASP A 87 -0.61 -11.11 -7.57
C ASP A 87 -0.08 -10.52 -6.26
N LEU A 88 -0.85 -9.61 -5.65
CA LEU A 88 -0.54 -9.03 -4.35
C LEU A 88 -0.46 -10.11 -3.26
N ASP A 89 -1.44 -11.01 -3.19
CA ASP A 89 -1.47 -12.10 -2.22
C ASP A 89 -0.30 -13.07 -2.41
N ALA A 90 0.03 -13.40 -3.66
CA ALA A 90 1.17 -14.25 -3.96
C ALA A 90 2.49 -13.61 -3.51
N TRP A 91 2.62 -12.29 -3.67
CA TRP A 91 3.77 -11.54 -3.18
C TRP A 91 3.81 -11.48 -1.64
N LEU A 92 2.67 -11.18 -1.00
CA LEU A 92 2.53 -11.13 0.45
C LEU A 92 2.80 -12.48 1.12
N ARG A 93 2.51 -13.61 0.47
CA ARG A 93 2.84 -14.94 1.02
C ARG A 93 4.32 -15.27 0.98
N LYS A 94 5.04 -14.72 0.00
CA LYS A 94 6.49 -14.97 -0.20
C LYS A 94 7.35 -14.06 0.69
N ASN A 95 6.82 -12.87 0.99
CA ASN A 95 7.39 -11.88 1.89
C ASN A 95 6.66 -11.92 3.23
#